data_AF-A0A3D3A9R2-F1
#
_entry.id   AF-A0A3D3A9R2-F1
#
_cell.length_a   1.000
_cell.length_b   1.000
_cell.length_c   1.000
_cell.angle_alpha   90.00
_cell.angle_beta   90.00
_cell.angle_gamma   90.00
#
_symmetry.space_group_name_H-M   'P 1'
#
loop_
_entity.id
_entity.type
_entity.pdbx_description
1 polymer ?
#
loop_
_entity_poly.entity_id
_entity_poly.type
_entity_poly.pdbx_seq_one_letter_code
_entity_poly.pdbx_strand_id
1 'polypeptide(L)'
;YDVARQFGLGIVETRAALVPLTFQAEILARCKSLAGVSVDAIVRCAKKGFSEAMLFTHRGLSGPSILQISSYWREGLAIEVDLAPQTNVAAHLLSAKAQGGKAAIETVLSDIIPKRLAADICQSEAVSGRLVEIANSAIEKIGAAVNHWQLKPAGSEGYRTAEVTLGGVDTA
;
A
#
# COMPACT_ATOMS: atom_id res chain seq x y z
N TYR A 1 19.64 8.22 25.46
CA TYR A 1 20.43 9.24 24.73
C TYR A 1 21.04 10.30 25.63
N ASP A 2 20.49 10.56 26.83
CA ASP A 2 20.99 11.63 27.70
C ASP A 2 22.41 11.41 28.21
N VAL A 3 22.79 10.16 28.51
CA VAL A 3 24.18 9.81 28.86
C VAL A 3 25.14 10.17 27.73
N ALA A 4 24.81 9.84 26.47
CA ALA A 4 25.65 10.17 25.33
C ALA A 4 25.80 11.70 25.16
N ARG A 5 24.71 12.47 25.33
CA ARG A 5 24.74 13.94 25.33
C ARG A 5 25.61 14.49 26.46
N GLN A 6 25.55 13.89 27.65
CA GLN A 6 26.37 14.28 28.80
C GLN A 6 27.87 14.17 28.49
N PHE A 7 28.27 13.17 27.70
CA PHE A 7 29.65 12.96 27.26
C PHE A 7 29.99 13.65 25.93
N GLY A 8 29.13 14.54 25.43
CA GLY A 8 29.37 15.30 24.20
C GLY A 8 29.31 14.48 22.91
N LEU A 9 28.72 13.28 22.95
CA LEU A 9 28.54 12.44 21.76
C LEU A 9 27.37 12.97 20.91
N GLY A 10 27.56 12.98 19.59
CA GLY A 10 26.52 13.33 18.62
C GLY A 10 25.30 12.40 18.72
N ILE A 11 24.11 12.95 18.46
CA ILE A 11 22.86 12.18 18.38
C ILE A 11 22.21 12.44 17.03
N VAL A 12 22.06 11.40 16.22
CA VAL A 12 21.25 11.40 15.00
C VAL A 12 19.77 11.43 15.39
N GLU A 13 18.98 12.27 14.71
CA GLU A 13 17.54 12.44 14.96
C GLU A 13 16.83 11.09 15.09
N THR A 14 16.19 10.88 16.25
CA THR A 14 15.52 9.62 16.56
C THR A 14 14.08 9.63 16.08
N ARG A 15 13.64 8.54 15.44
CA ARG A 15 12.23 8.37 15.05
C ARG A 15 11.80 6.90 15.09
N ALA A 16 10.50 6.69 15.18
CA ALA A 16 9.89 5.37 15.05
C ALA A 16 10.18 4.77 13.65
N ALA A 17 10.53 3.49 13.60
CA ALA A 17 10.76 2.74 12.37
C ALA A 17 10.26 1.31 12.52
N LEU A 18 10.05 0.62 11.38
CA LEU A 18 9.28 -0.63 11.34
C LEU A 18 7.94 -0.45 12.05
N VAL A 19 7.17 0.53 11.58
CA VAL A 19 5.95 1.01 12.23
C VAL A 19 4.79 1.12 11.23
N PRO A 20 3.55 0.76 11.60
CA PRO A 20 2.39 0.94 10.75
C PRO A 20 2.20 2.42 10.35
N LEU A 21 1.68 2.62 9.13
CA LEU A 21 1.37 3.92 8.57
C LEU A 21 -0.13 4.21 8.73
N THR A 22 -0.45 5.43 9.13
CA THR A 22 -1.82 5.89 9.41
C THR A 22 -2.35 6.80 8.31
N PHE A 23 -3.67 6.82 8.16
CA PHE A 23 -4.35 7.60 7.14
C PHE A 23 -5.54 8.37 7.73
N GLN A 24 -6.08 9.31 6.95
CA GLN A 24 -7.25 10.12 7.31
C GLN A 24 -8.30 10.05 6.20
N ALA A 25 -9.49 10.60 6.48
CA ALA A 25 -10.58 10.76 5.53
C ALA A 25 -10.94 9.46 4.78
N GLU A 26 -11.06 9.53 3.46
CA GLU A 26 -11.51 8.44 2.59
C GLU A 26 -10.60 7.20 2.68
N ILE A 27 -9.28 7.37 2.72
CA ILE A 27 -8.35 6.25 2.81
C ILE A 27 -8.49 5.53 4.16
N LEU A 28 -8.72 6.26 5.25
CA LEU A 28 -9.00 5.62 6.55
C LEU A 28 -10.31 4.83 6.53
N ALA A 29 -11.35 5.35 5.87
CA ALA A 29 -12.61 4.62 5.69
C ALA A 29 -12.39 3.33 4.88
N ARG A 30 -11.62 3.40 3.79
CA ARG A 30 -11.20 2.24 3.00
C ARG A 30 -10.44 1.23 3.86
N CYS A 31 -9.43 1.67 4.63
CA CYS A 31 -8.65 0.79 5.50
C CYS A 31 -9.52 0.07 6.54
N LYS A 32 -10.48 0.78 7.17
CA LYS A 32 -11.44 0.16 8.09
C LYS A 32 -12.33 -0.87 7.41
N SER A 33 -12.82 -0.56 6.21
CA SER A 33 -13.68 -1.46 5.44
C SER A 33 -12.94 -2.72 4.97
N LEU A 34 -11.62 -2.65 4.81
CA LEU A 34 -10.75 -3.74 4.38
C LEU A 34 -9.93 -4.34 5.52
N ALA A 35 -10.18 -3.96 6.78
CA ALA A 35 -9.40 -4.43 7.91
C ALA A 35 -9.32 -5.97 7.93
N GLY A 36 -8.10 -6.48 8.12
CA GLY A 36 -7.76 -7.91 8.08
C GLY A 36 -7.48 -8.48 6.69
N VAL A 37 -7.70 -7.72 5.61
CA VAL A 37 -7.28 -8.14 4.26
C VAL A 37 -5.77 -7.98 4.16
N SER A 38 -5.10 -9.05 3.70
CA SER A 38 -3.67 -9.06 3.38
C SER A 38 -3.48 -9.35 1.89
N VAL A 39 -2.46 -8.75 1.29
CA VAL A 39 -2.11 -8.92 -0.13
C VAL A 39 -0.60 -8.79 -0.31
N ASP A 40 -0.02 -9.60 -1.20
CA ASP A 40 1.38 -9.41 -1.59
C ASP A 40 1.51 -8.14 -2.41
N ALA A 41 2.36 -7.22 -1.95
CA ALA A 41 2.49 -5.91 -2.58
C ALA A 41 3.94 -5.47 -2.65
N ILE A 42 4.25 -4.63 -3.65
CA ILE A 42 5.46 -3.82 -3.62
C ILE A 42 5.10 -2.42 -3.15
N VAL A 43 5.63 -2.01 -2.00
CA VAL A 43 5.47 -0.65 -1.49
C VAL A 43 6.74 0.13 -1.71
N ARG A 44 6.64 1.29 -2.37
CA ARG A 44 7.75 2.15 -2.75
C ARG A 44 7.65 3.52 -2.12
N CYS A 45 8.80 4.08 -1.76
CA CYS A 45 8.96 5.45 -1.32
C CYS A 45 10.30 5.96 -1.87
N ALA A 46 10.26 6.99 -2.71
CA ALA A 46 11.41 7.47 -3.47
C ALA A 46 12.14 6.32 -4.21
N LYS A 47 13.42 6.08 -3.91
CA LYS A 47 14.26 5.04 -4.57
C LYS A 47 14.22 3.68 -3.88
N LYS A 48 13.38 3.50 -2.85
CA LYS A 48 13.31 2.27 -2.05
C LYS A 48 11.98 1.57 -2.29
N GLY A 49 12.01 0.24 -2.34
CA GLY A 49 10.83 -0.59 -2.53
C GLY A 49 11.00 -1.96 -1.87
N PHE A 50 9.93 -2.46 -1.27
CA PHE A 50 9.90 -3.74 -0.57
C PHE A 50 8.73 -4.58 -1.05
N SER A 51 9.01 -5.84 -1.42
CA SER A 51 8.07 -6.79 -2.02
C SER A 51 7.68 -7.84 -0.98
N GLU A 52 6.66 -7.55 -0.17
CA GLU A 52 6.20 -8.44 0.90
C GLU A 52 4.71 -8.19 1.19
N ALA A 53 4.12 -9.00 2.08
CA ALA A 53 2.74 -8.86 2.48
C ALA A 53 2.44 -7.45 3.05
N MET A 54 1.35 -6.85 2.57
CA MET A 54 0.73 -5.63 3.08
C MET A 54 -0.60 -5.99 3.75
N LEU A 55 -0.87 -5.40 4.91
CA LEU A 55 -2.06 -5.64 5.72
C LEU A 55 -2.87 -4.36 5.91
N PHE A 56 -4.17 -4.41 5.63
CA PHE A 56 -5.11 -3.36 5.99
C PHE A 56 -5.51 -3.48 7.47
N THR A 57 -5.46 -2.37 8.20
CA THR A 57 -5.83 -2.28 9.63
C THR A 57 -6.90 -1.21 9.86
N HIS A 58 -7.48 -1.18 11.08
CA HIS A 58 -8.46 -0.14 11.44
C HIS A 58 -7.89 1.28 11.48
N ARG A 59 -6.56 1.44 11.54
CA ARG A 59 -5.87 2.72 11.66
C ARG A 59 -5.10 3.11 10.38
N GLY A 60 -4.88 2.15 9.48
CA GLY A 60 -4.17 2.38 8.23
C GLY A 60 -3.61 1.10 7.62
N LEU A 61 -2.32 1.11 7.29
CA LEU A 61 -1.63 0.00 6.65
C LEU A 61 -0.48 -0.51 7.55
N SER A 62 -0.26 -1.82 7.50
CA SER A 62 0.79 -2.55 8.21
C SER A 62 1.28 -3.71 7.31
N GLY A 63 1.89 -4.73 7.91
CA GLY A 63 2.53 -5.84 7.22
C GLY A 63 3.97 -5.52 6.83
N PRO A 64 4.80 -6.55 6.60
CA PRO A 64 6.24 -6.36 6.42
C PRO A 64 6.63 -5.31 5.37
N SER A 65 5.95 -5.23 4.23
CA SER A 65 6.27 -4.22 3.20
C SER A 65 6.06 -2.78 3.69
N ILE A 66 5.02 -2.54 4.50
CA ILE A 66 4.76 -1.24 5.13
C ILE A 66 5.74 -0.96 6.27
N LEU A 67 6.04 -1.96 7.11
CA LEU A 67 7.01 -1.78 8.20
C LEU A 67 8.38 -1.41 7.62
N GLN A 68 8.86 -2.13 6.61
CA GLN A 68 10.12 -1.84 5.95
C GLN A 68 10.13 -0.44 5.32
N ILE A 69 9.08 -0.06 4.57
CA ILE A 69 9.06 1.25 3.92
C ILE A 69 8.95 2.41 4.91
N SER A 70 8.33 2.22 6.10
CA SER A 70 8.21 3.24 7.14
C SER A 70 9.57 3.79 7.59
N SER A 71 10.61 2.96 7.53
CA SER A 71 11.99 3.33 7.84
C SER A 71 12.61 4.29 6.82
N TYR A 72 12.01 4.45 5.64
CA TYR A 72 12.46 5.36 4.58
C TYR A 72 11.50 6.50 4.31
N TRP A 73 10.22 6.29 4.60
CA TRP A 73 9.19 7.31 4.52
C TRP A 73 9.41 8.43 5.55
N ARG A 74 8.98 9.64 5.19
CA ARG A 74 8.93 10.84 6.04
C ARG A 74 7.59 11.55 5.86
N GLU A 75 7.16 12.28 6.87
CA GLU A 75 5.92 13.06 6.85
C GLU A 75 5.86 13.95 5.60
N GLY A 76 4.69 13.95 4.96
CA GLY A 76 4.46 14.71 3.73
C GLY A 76 4.84 14.00 2.43
N LEU A 77 5.61 12.89 2.50
CA LEU A 77 5.92 12.07 1.32
C LEU A 77 4.77 11.12 0.98
N ALA A 78 4.64 10.82 -0.31
CA ALA A 78 3.77 9.77 -0.81
C ALA A 78 4.50 8.41 -0.84
N ILE A 79 3.71 7.35 -0.82
CA ILE A 79 4.12 5.98 -1.13
C ILE A 79 3.34 5.50 -2.35
N GLU A 80 3.95 4.64 -3.14
CA GLU A 80 3.29 3.94 -4.26
C GLU A 80 3.17 2.47 -3.90
N VAL A 81 1.99 1.90 -4.09
CA VAL A 81 1.69 0.50 -3.82
C VAL A 81 1.30 -0.19 -5.12
N ASP A 82 2.03 -1.25 -5.45
CA ASP A 82 1.65 -2.21 -6.49
C ASP A 82 1.05 -3.43 -5.79
N LEU A 83 -0.27 -3.56 -5.89
CA LEU A 83 -1.06 -4.60 -5.23
C LEU A 83 -1.06 -5.94 -5.99
N ALA A 84 -0.46 -5.98 -7.18
CA ALA A 84 -0.37 -7.17 -8.03
C ALA A 84 0.99 -7.21 -8.75
N PRO A 85 2.11 -7.28 -8.01
CA PRO A 85 3.45 -7.04 -8.57
C PRO A 85 3.91 -8.04 -9.63
N GLN A 86 3.25 -9.20 -9.71
CA GLN A 86 3.54 -10.25 -10.70
C GLN A 86 2.65 -10.15 -11.94
N THR A 87 1.73 -9.18 -12.00
CA THR A 87 0.71 -9.12 -13.05
C THR A 87 0.46 -7.69 -13.51
N ASN A 88 0.63 -7.45 -14.80
CA ASN A 88 0.07 -6.26 -15.44
C ASN A 88 -1.45 -6.44 -15.54
N VAL A 89 -2.19 -5.79 -14.63
CA VAL A 89 -3.62 -6.02 -14.45
C VAL A 89 -4.43 -5.55 -15.66
N ALA A 90 -4.09 -4.40 -16.24
CA ALA A 90 -4.76 -3.92 -17.45
C ALA A 90 -4.59 -4.91 -18.60
N ALA A 91 -3.37 -5.38 -18.85
CA ALA A 91 -3.10 -6.36 -19.90
C ALA A 91 -3.83 -7.69 -19.66
N HIS A 92 -3.88 -8.16 -18.42
CA HIS A 92 -4.61 -9.36 -18.04
C HIS A 92 -6.11 -9.22 -18.32
N LEU A 93 -6.73 -8.13 -17.87
CA LEU A 93 -8.15 -7.86 -18.08
C LEU A 93 -8.48 -7.67 -19.57
N LEU A 94 -7.64 -6.98 -20.34
CA LEU A 94 -7.82 -6.81 -21.79
C LEU A 94 -7.72 -8.16 -22.53
N SER A 95 -6.80 -9.03 -22.13
CA SER A 95 -6.69 -10.38 -22.68
C SER A 95 -7.93 -11.23 -22.38
N ALA A 96 -8.39 -11.23 -21.12
CA ALA A 96 -9.61 -11.93 -20.73
C ALA A 96 -10.86 -11.39 -21.46
N LYS A 97 -10.93 -10.07 -21.71
CA LYS A 97 -11.97 -9.46 -22.54
C LYS A 97 -11.93 -9.97 -23.98
N ALA A 98 -10.75 -10.02 -24.60
CA ALA A 98 -10.57 -10.45 -25.99
C ALA A 98 -10.94 -11.93 -26.21
N GLN A 99 -10.76 -12.77 -25.19
CA GLN A 99 -11.17 -14.19 -25.21
C GLN A 99 -12.69 -14.39 -25.05
N GLY A 100 -13.48 -13.30 -24.99
CA GLY A 100 -14.93 -13.36 -24.84
C GLY A 100 -15.38 -13.58 -23.39
N GLY A 101 -14.57 -13.15 -22.41
CA GLY A 101 -14.84 -13.27 -20.98
C GLY A 101 -16.22 -12.72 -20.58
N LYS A 102 -17.16 -13.63 -20.33
CA LYS A 102 -18.55 -13.31 -19.93
C LYS A 102 -18.72 -12.99 -18.45
N ALA A 103 -17.65 -13.15 -17.65
CA ALA A 103 -17.62 -12.90 -16.22
C ALA A 103 -17.67 -11.40 -15.90
N ALA A 104 -18.07 -11.07 -14.68
CA ALA A 104 -17.98 -9.70 -14.18
C ALA A 104 -16.51 -9.30 -13.98
N ILE A 105 -16.19 -8.02 -14.18
CA ILE A 105 -14.82 -7.51 -14.00
C ILE A 105 -14.27 -7.80 -12.59
N GLU A 106 -15.10 -7.66 -11.55
CA GLU A 106 -14.72 -7.97 -10.16
C GLU A 106 -14.29 -9.44 -10.00
N THR A 107 -14.97 -10.37 -10.68
CA THR A 107 -14.64 -11.80 -10.63
C THR A 107 -13.27 -12.05 -11.23
N VAL A 108 -12.99 -11.49 -12.41
CA VAL A 108 -11.69 -11.67 -13.07
C VAL A 108 -10.57 -10.98 -12.28
N LEU A 109 -10.84 -9.81 -11.68
CA LEU A 109 -9.87 -9.13 -10.83
C LEU A 109 -9.59 -9.92 -9.53
N SER A 110 -10.60 -10.63 -9.01
CA SER A 110 -10.45 -11.48 -7.82
C SER A 110 -9.56 -12.72 -8.04
N ASP A 111 -9.23 -13.05 -9.28
CA ASP A 111 -8.24 -14.09 -9.60
C ASP A 111 -6.80 -13.59 -9.37
N ILE A 112 -6.60 -12.28 -9.24
CA ILE A 112 -5.29 -11.63 -9.08
C ILE A 112 -5.10 -11.13 -7.64
N ILE A 113 -6.13 -10.51 -7.06
CA ILE A 113 -6.08 -9.88 -5.73
C ILE A 113 -7.26 -10.33 -4.86
N PRO A 114 -7.20 -10.18 -3.52
CA PRO A 114 -8.28 -10.61 -2.65
C PRO A 114 -9.65 -10.04 -3.04
N LYS A 115 -10.69 -10.88 -3.02
CA LYS A 115 -12.05 -10.53 -3.47
C LYS A 115 -12.60 -9.22 -2.89
N ARG A 116 -12.40 -8.98 -1.58
CA ARG A 116 -12.85 -7.73 -0.92
C ARG A 116 -12.14 -6.49 -1.48
N LEU A 117 -10.87 -6.62 -1.83
CA LEU A 117 -10.08 -5.55 -2.43
C LEU A 117 -10.47 -5.33 -3.90
N ALA A 118 -10.70 -6.39 -4.67
CA ALA A 118 -11.22 -6.29 -6.03
C ALA A 118 -12.56 -5.53 -6.07
N ALA A 119 -13.49 -5.88 -5.18
CA ALA A 119 -14.78 -5.20 -5.05
C ALA A 119 -14.63 -3.71 -4.69
N ASP A 120 -13.79 -3.38 -3.70
CA ASP A 120 -13.52 -2.00 -3.29
C ASP A 120 -12.94 -1.15 -4.44
N ILE A 121 -11.97 -1.70 -5.18
CA ILE A 121 -11.34 -1.00 -6.31
C ILE A 121 -12.36 -0.75 -7.43
N CYS A 122 -13.11 -1.79 -7.84
CA CYS A 122 -14.16 -1.66 -8.84
C CYS A 122 -15.23 -0.63 -8.43
N GLN A 123 -15.64 -0.63 -7.15
CA GLN A 123 -16.57 0.36 -6.62
C GLN A 123 -15.99 1.78 -6.67
N SER A 124 -14.74 1.97 -6.25
CA SER A 124 -14.10 3.29 -6.20
C SER A 124 -13.87 3.91 -7.58
N GLU A 125 -13.59 3.08 -8.58
CA GLU A 125 -13.43 3.51 -9.98
C GLU A 125 -14.77 3.58 -10.73
N ALA A 126 -15.88 3.28 -10.07
CA ALA A 126 -17.23 3.20 -10.63
C ALA A 126 -17.31 2.26 -11.86
N VAL A 127 -16.60 1.13 -11.82
CA VAL A 127 -16.57 0.13 -12.91
C VAL A 127 -17.28 -1.14 -12.45
N SER A 128 -18.34 -1.53 -13.16
CA SER A 128 -19.12 -2.73 -12.85
C SER A 128 -19.74 -3.33 -14.10
N GLY A 129 -20.15 -4.60 -14.02
CA GLY A 129 -20.74 -5.33 -15.14
C GLY A 129 -19.79 -6.35 -15.78
N ARG A 130 -20.21 -6.91 -16.92
CA ARG A 130 -19.47 -7.96 -17.63
C ARG A 130 -18.23 -7.37 -18.28
N LEU A 131 -17.09 -8.04 -18.16
CA LEU A 131 -15.81 -7.54 -18.66
C LEU A 131 -15.86 -7.18 -20.16
N VAL A 132 -16.58 -7.97 -20.96
CA VAL A 132 -16.80 -7.68 -22.40
C VAL A 132 -17.51 -6.35 -22.66
N GLU A 133 -18.34 -5.85 -21.74
CA GLU A 133 -19.10 -4.60 -21.88
C GLU A 133 -18.31 -3.37 -21.37
N ILE A 134 -17.24 -3.56 -20.59
CA ILE A 134 -16.45 -2.47 -20.01
C ILE A 134 -15.56 -1.80 -21.08
N ALA A 135 -15.56 -0.47 -21.15
CA ALA A 135 -14.65 0.24 -22.05
C ALA A 135 -13.16 -0.02 -21.71
N ASN A 136 -12.29 -0.13 -22.72
CA ASN A 136 -10.86 -0.40 -22.50
C ASN A 136 -10.20 0.66 -21.60
N SER A 137 -10.59 1.93 -21.72
CA SER A 137 -10.09 3.00 -20.86
C SER A 137 -10.46 2.83 -19.39
N ALA A 138 -11.61 2.21 -19.09
CA ALA A 138 -12.00 1.88 -17.72
C ALA A 138 -11.21 0.67 -17.19
N ILE A 139 -10.87 -0.29 -18.06
CA ILE A 139 -9.96 -1.40 -17.71
C ILE A 139 -8.56 -0.88 -17.38
N GLU A 140 -8.04 0.07 -18.17
CA GLU A 140 -6.75 0.72 -17.90
C GLU A 140 -6.74 1.46 -16.57
N LYS A 141 -7.83 2.16 -16.23
CA LYS A 141 -7.99 2.80 -14.91
C LYS A 141 -7.93 1.79 -13.76
N ILE A 142 -8.63 0.67 -13.87
CA ILE A 142 -8.56 -0.42 -12.89
C ILE A 142 -7.13 -0.94 -12.78
N GLY A 143 -6.44 -1.17 -13.90
CA GLY A 143 -5.06 -1.61 -13.88
C GLY A 143 -4.14 -0.62 -13.16
N ALA A 144 -4.27 0.68 -13.43
CA ALA A 144 -3.50 1.72 -12.76
C ALA A 144 -3.84 1.81 -11.25
N ALA A 145 -5.11 1.68 -10.87
CA ALA A 145 -5.55 1.68 -9.48
C ALA A 145 -4.99 0.49 -8.67
N VAL A 146 -4.67 -0.63 -9.34
CA VAL A 146 -4.09 -1.81 -8.70
C VAL A 146 -2.56 -1.77 -8.70
N ASN A 147 -1.93 -1.48 -9.85
CA ASN A 147 -0.48 -1.55 -10.00
C ASN A 147 0.27 -0.27 -9.57
N HIS A 148 -0.41 0.89 -9.49
CA HIS A 148 0.19 2.20 -9.23
C HIS A 148 -0.59 3.02 -8.19
N TRP A 149 -1.05 2.37 -7.11
CA TRP A 149 -1.86 3.02 -6.10
C TRP A 149 -1.04 4.02 -5.28
N GLN A 150 -1.26 5.31 -5.52
CA GLN A 150 -0.56 6.40 -4.83
C GLN A 150 -1.28 6.78 -3.53
N LEU A 151 -0.52 6.86 -2.45
CA LEU A 151 -1.02 7.13 -1.11
C LEU A 151 -0.16 8.15 -0.38
N LYS A 152 -0.80 9.01 0.41
CA LYS A 152 -0.09 9.94 1.29
C LYS A 152 -0.44 9.60 2.74
N PRO A 153 0.43 8.89 3.47
CA PRO A 153 0.22 8.64 4.89
C PRO A 153 0.13 9.96 5.67
N ALA A 154 -0.75 9.99 6.67
CA ALA A 154 -0.90 11.14 7.57
C ALA A 154 0.16 11.15 8.68
N GLY A 155 0.74 9.99 8.99
CA GLY A 155 1.67 9.78 10.08
C GLY A 155 1.98 8.30 10.26
N SER A 156 2.77 7.96 11.28
CA SER A 156 2.91 6.58 11.77
C SER A 156 2.12 6.37 13.06
N GLU A 157 1.95 5.12 13.48
CA GLU A 157 1.40 4.82 14.81
C GLU A 157 2.35 5.17 15.98
N GLY A 158 3.58 5.58 15.66
CA GLY A 158 4.57 6.08 16.61
C GLY A 158 5.22 4.99 17.47
N TYR A 159 5.98 5.43 18.48
CA TYR A 159 6.83 4.56 19.30
C TYR A 159 6.10 3.44 20.05
N ARG A 160 4.80 3.59 20.32
CA ARG A 160 4.04 2.55 21.03
C ARG A 160 3.96 1.23 20.25
N THR A 161 4.05 1.30 18.92
CA THR A 161 3.90 0.15 18.03
C THR A 161 5.09 -0.05 17.10
N ALA A 162 6.11 0.81 17.20
CA ALA A 162 7.33 0.67 16.41
C ALA A 162 8.15 -0.49 16.94
N GLU A 163 8.71 -1.33 16.06
CA GLU A 163 9.62 -2.39 16.48
C GLU A 163 11.01 -1.83 16.84
N VAL A 164 11.42 -0.74 16.20
CA VAL A 164 12.74 -0.14 16.39
C VAL A 164 12.71 1.39 16.39
N THR A 165 13.79 1.97 16.91
CA THR A 165 14.07 3.40 16.79
C THR A 165 15.18 3.60 15.77
N LEU A 166 14.91 4.36 14.72
CA LEU A 166 15.94 4.84 13.81
C LEU A 166 16.67 6.03 14.44
N GLY A 167 17.95 6.20 14.15
CA GLY A 167 18.80 7.23 14.75
C GLY A 167 19.41 6.77 16.06
N GLY A 168 19.94 7.71 16.85
CA GLY A 168 20.58 7.41 18.12
C GLY A 168 21.98 7.99 18.22
N VAL A 169 22.87 7.35 18.99
CA VAL A 169 24.26 7.82 19.14
C VAL A 169 24.94 7.78 17.79
N ASP A 170 25.59 8.89 17.42
CA ASP A 170 26.33 9.00 16.17
C ASP A 170 27.52 8.02 16.15
N THR A 171 27.66 7.31 15.03
CA THR A 171 28.68 6.27 14.84
C THR A 171 29.73 6.68 13.81
N ALA A 172 29.67 7.91 13.29
CA ALA A 172 30.65 8.46 12.35
C ALA A 172 32.00 8.79 12.99
#